data_AF-A0A0W8C9Z0-F1
#
_entry.id   AF-A0A0W8C9Z0-F1
#
_cell.length_a   1.000
_cell.length_b   1.000
_cell.length_c   1.000
_cell.angle_alpha   90.00
_cell.angle_beta   90.00
_cell.angle_gamma   90.00
#
_symmetry.space_group_name_H-M   'P 1'
#
loop_
_entity.id
_entity.type
_entity.pdbx_description
1 polymer ?
#
loop_
_entity_poly.entity_id
_entity_poly.type
_entity_poly.pdbx_seq_one_letter_code
_entity_poly.pdbx_strand_id
1 'polypeptide(L)'
;MNANAVKTYDFYSYVDHQAYLDAAYNNNMDPVYTIFSIWIDQSMMQPDLPESSSEFQHLVQEYYLMAKQTGNHPGVMGYSIGGEMNSVTVIQDESFWSKFHALTNAVRRGLKENNNAQKIITTTFVDDGGETFRAGEKHNADVDMWGSNVYQTDYPGSVIPKFQAVPGGKPLLVSEYGYPYASDKGIGNTLQLNYVADLLTQQTLALQNNFQQTDGVNEQVIVGGFVFEYSDEWWKAGNPDEHNLGLVKNGQFPLGYLSEEFFGLYSALRATSDTLPNVLRARPTVSMLTTMWGNGSLTTEGDIITDCSESMMIPTTSNNVVPAESTTSFSDFMMLGLFGGVFFFLLVAIRTRVRRMKYHKLSPRKVSIPRYQATEMSPLKQNIDHQVV
;
A
#
# COMPACT_ATOMS: atom_id res chain seq x y z
N MET A 1 9.85 -2.40 16.39
CA MET A 1 8.47 -1.89 16.27
C MET A 1 7.41 -2.98 16.41
N ASN A 2 7.75 -4.27 16.35
CA ASN A 2 6.79 -5.38 16.44
C ASN A 2 5.74 -5.41 15.29
N ALA A 3 6.01 -4.70 14.19
CA ALA A 3 5.24 -4.90 12.95
C ALA A 3 5.60 -6.27 12.36
N ASN A 4 4.59 -7.00 11.89
CA ASN A 4 4.74 -8.33 11.29
C ASN A 4 4.57 -8.32 9.76
N ALA A 5 4.29 -7.16 9.15
CA ALA A 5 4.13 -7.04 7.71
C ALA A 5 4.55 -5.66 7.18
N VAL A 6 4.91 -5.62 5.89
CA VAL A 6 5.18 -4.41 5.13
C VAL A 6 4.52 -4.52 3.75
N LYS A 7 3.93 -3.41 3.28
CA LYS A 7 3.45 -3.26 1.91
C LYS A 7 4.43 -2.38 1.15
N THR A 8 4.86 -2.83 -0.02
CA THR A 8 5.70 -2.04 -0.94
C THR A 8 4.84 -1.49 -2.08
N TYR A 9 5.28 -0.40 -2.71
CA TYR A 9 4.54 0.30 -3.76
C TYR A 9 5.18 0.21 -5.15
N ASP A 10 6.40 -0.29 -5.24
CA ASP A 10 7.19 -0.21 -6.46
C ASP A 10 8.07 -1.46 -6.61
N PHE A 11 7.49 -2.50 -7.20
CA PHE A 11 8.21 -3.71 -7.55
C PHE A 11 8.91 -3.57 -8.89
N TYR A 12 10.15 -4.08 -8.97
CA TYR A 12 10.94 -4.12 -10.19
C TYR A 12 11.37 -5.56 -10.47
N SER A 13 10.91 -6.14 -11.58
CA SER A 13 11.20 -7.54 -11.95
C SER A 13 12.65 -7.81 -12.33
N TYR A 14 13.45 -6.77 -12.58
CA TYR A 14 14.87 -6.88 -12.88
C TYR A 14 15.76 -6.84 -11.62
N VAL A 15 15.18 -6.62 -10.43
CA VAL A 15 15.88 -6.61 -9.15
C VAL A 15 15.73 -7.99 -8.49
N ASP A 16 16.84 -8.50 -7.93
CA ASP A 16 16.80 -9.68 -7.08
C ASP A 16 16.37 -9.29 -5.67
N HIS A 17 15.20 -9.78 -5.25
CA HIS A 17 14.58 -9.48 -3.96
C HIS A 17 14.87 -10.54 -2.89
N GLN A 18 15.60 -11.62 -3.22
CA GLN A 18 15.79 -12.76 -2.33
C GLN A 18 16.45 -12.35 -1.00
N ALA A 19 17.53 -11.58 -1.05
CA ALA A 19 18.25 -11.16 0.16
C ALA A 19 17.38 -10.29 1.09
N TYR A 20 16.48 -9.47 0.52
CA TYR A 20 15.52 -8.70 1.30
C TYR A 20 14.48 -9.63 1.94
N LEU A 21 13.91 -10.55 1.16
CA LEU A 21 12.89 -11.48 1.62
C LEU A 21 13.42 -12.43 2.71
N ASP A 22 14.64 -12.94 2.56
CA ASP A 22 15.30 -13.79 3.56
C ASP A 22 15.51 -13.04 4.87
N ALA A 23 15.96 -11.77 4.79
CA ALA A 23 16.18 -10.93 5.96
C ALA A 23 14.86 -10.53 6.65
N ALA A 24 13.83 -10.22 5.88
CA ALA A 24 12.51 -9.85 6.41
C ALA A 24 11.80 -11.06 7.04
N TYR A 25 11.83 -12.21 6.37
CA TYR A 25 11.26 -13.46 6.90
C TYR A 25 12.04 -14.02 8.09
N ASN A 26 13.35 -13.77 8.12
CA ASN A 26 14.24 -14.11 9.22
C ASN A 26 14.12 -15.59 9.68
N ASN A 27 14.03 -16.52 8.72
CA ASN A 27 13.82 -17.95 9.00
C ASN A 27 12.66 -18.22 9.97
N ASN A 28 11.56 -17.46 9.84
CA ASN A 28 10.37 -17.54 10.68
C ASN A 28 10.58 -17.11 12.15
N MET A 29 11.68 -16.43 12.48
CA MET A 29 11.89 -15.80 13.78
C MET A 29 11.45 -14.34 13.70
N ASP A 30 10.31 -13.99 14.28
CA ASP A 30 9.71 -12.65 14.21
C ASP A 30 9.62 -12.10 12.76
N PRO A 31 8.96 -12.83 11.84
CA PRO A 31 8.95 -12.48 10.42
C PRO A 31 8.22 -11.16 10.16
N VAL A 32 8.77 -10.38 9.23
CA VAL A 32 8.06 -9.28 8.56
C VAL A 32 7.67 -9.77 7.17
N TYR A 33 6.39 -10.10 7.01
CA TYR A 33 5.86 -10.55 5.73
C TYR A 33 5.71 -9.39 4.73
N THR A 34 5.84 -9.68 3.45
CA THR A 34 5.78 -8.67 2.39
C THR A 34 4.52 -8.81 1.54
N ILE A 35 3.80 -7.70 1.34
CA ILE A 35 2.86 -7.53 0.23
C ILE A 35 3.54 -6.68 -0.86
N PHE A 36 3.68 -7.24 -2.06
CA PHE A 36 4.22 -6.52 -3.20
C PHE A 36 3.13 -5.78 -3.99
N SER A 37 3.45 -4.59 -4.50
CA SER A 37 2.59 -3.83 -5.42
C SER A 37 3.45 -3.15 -6.48
N ILE A 38 2.81 -2.78 -7.57
CA ILE A 38 3.33 -1.88 -8.58
C ILE A 38 2.37 -0.71 -8.66
N TRP A 39 2.80 0.50 -8.32
CA TRP A 39 1.98 1.70 -8.47
C TRP A 39 1.48 1.88 -9.91
N ILE A 40 0.20 2.21 -10.08
CA ILE A 40 -0.45 2.35 -11.37
C ILE A 40 -1.04 3.76 -11.46
N ASP A 41 -0.64 4.51 -12.48
CA ASP A 41 -1.29 5.77 -12.81
C ASP A 41 -2.73 5.49 -13.30
N GLN A 42 -3.71 6.26 -12.82
CA GLN A 42 -5.12 6.08 -13.20
C GLN A 42 -5.33 6.10 -14.73
N SER A 43 -4.52 6.84 -15.50
CA SER A 43 -4.60 6.83 -16.97
C SER A 43 -4.45 5.45 -17.59
N MET A 44 -3.75 4.52 -16.92
CA MET A 44 -3.66 3.12 -17.38
C MET A 44 -5.00 2.41 -17.35
N MET A 45 -5.89 2.84 -16.45
CA MET A 45 -7.20 2.23 -16.22
C MET A 45 -8.33 2.95 -16.96
N GLN A 46 -8.07 4.10 -17.59
CA GLN A 46 -9.06 4.87 -18.34
C GLN A 46 -9.50 4.15 -19.64
N PRO A 47 -10.74 4.32 -20.11
CA PRO A 47 -11.25 3.58 -21.28
C PRO A 47 -10.56 3.89 -22.61
N ASP A 48 -9.93 5.06 -22.71
CA ASP A 48 -9.19 5.54 -23.89
C ASP A 48 -7.85 4.83 -24.11
N LEU A 49 -7.27 4.22 -23.07
CA LEU A 49 -6.12 3.32 -23.21
C LEU A 49 -6.60 1.88 -23.41
N PRO A 50 -6.44 1.25 -24.58
CA PRO A 50 -6.89 -0.13 -24.78
C PRO A 50 -6.12 -1.13 -23.91
N GLU A 51 -6.79 -2.21 -23.47
CA GLU A 51 -6.13 -3.32 -22.78
C GLU A 51 -5.00 -3.93 -23.64
N SER A 52 -5.12 -3.92 -24.96
CA SER A 52 -4.10 -4.41 -25.89
C SER A 52 -2.91 -3.46 -26.09
N SER A 53 -2.92 -2.27 -25.49
CA SER A 53 -1.80 -1.32 -25.59
C SER A 53 -0.51 -1.91 -25.05
N SER A 54 0.62 -1.54 -25.66
CA SER A 54 1.94 -2.00 -25.24
C SER A 54 2.25 -1.64 -23.78
N GLU A 55 1.80 -0.47 -23.35
CA GLU A 55 2.00 0.10 -22.02
C GLU A 55 1.26 -0.72 -20.96
N PHE A 56 -0.02 -1.05 -21.22
CA PHE A 56 -0.80 -1.87 -20.32
C PHE A 56 -0.33 -3.33 -20.32
N GLN A 57 -0.01 -3.90 -21.48
CA GLN A 57 0.52 -5.27 -21.57
C GLN A 57 1.89 -5.42 -20.89
N HIS A 58 2.72 -4.37 -20.91
CA HIS A 58 3.94 -4.35 -20.12
C HIS A 58 3.64 -4.44 -18.62
N LEU A 59 2.65 -3.69 -18.12
CA LEU A 59 2.22 -3.75 -16.72
C LEU A 59 1.70 -5.15 -16.34
N VAL A 60 0.87 -5.76 -17.18
CA VAL A 60 0.40 -7.16 -17.02
C VAL A 60 1.60 -8.12 -16.92
N GLN A 61 2.62 -7.94 -17.75
CA GLN A 61 3.84 -8.75 -17.69
C GLN A 61 4.62 -8.56 -16.38
N GLU A 62 4.72 -7.32 -15.87
CA GLU A 62 5.39 -7.05 -14.59
C GLU A 62 4.66 -7.69 -13.41
N TYR A 63 3.33 -7.68 -13.36
CA TYR A 63 2.55 -8.41 -12.35
C TYR A 63 2.78 -9.93 -12.39
N TYR A 64 2.85 -10.50 -13.61
CA TYR A 64 3.20 -11.92 -13.77
C TYR A 64 4.60 -12.23 -13.24
N LEU A 65 5.60 -11.40 -13.59
CA LEU A 65 6.98 -11.59 -13.15
C LEU A 65 7.12 -11.41 -11.63
N MET A 66 6.44 -10.43 -11.05
CA MET A 66 6.39 -10.21 -9.60
C MET A 66 5.95 -11.48 -8.87
N ALA A 67 4.82 -12.05 -9.28
CA ALA A 67 4.28 -13.24 -8.66
C ALA A 67 5.12 -14.49 -8.94
N LYS A 68 5.66 -14.63 -10.17
CA LYS A 68 6.53 -15.74 -10.55
C LYS A 68 7.83 -15.75 -9.76
N GLN A 69 8.47 -14.60 -9.60
CA GLN A 69 9.78 -14.51 -8.95
C GLN A 69 9.70 -14.66 -7.43
N THR A 70 8.62 -14.20 -6.81
CA THR A 70 8.54 -14.09 -5.35
C THR A 70 7.57 -15.09 -4.70
N GLY A 71 6.64 -15.67 -5.47
CA GLY A 71 5.54 -16.47 -4.94
C GLY A 71 5.94 -17.74 -4.17
N ASN A 72 7.11 -18.32 -4.43
CA ASN A 72 7.59 -19.48 -3.69
C ASN A 72 8.20 -19.13 -2.32
N HIS A 73 8.45 -17.85 -2.04
CA HIS A 73 9.09 -17.44 -0.79
C HIS A 73 8.06 -17.42 0.37
N PRO A 74 8.38 -18.01 1.54
CA PRO A 74 7.44 -18.06 2.67
C PRO A 74 7.16 -16.68 3.27
N GLY A 75 8.13 -15.76 3.23
CA GLY A 75 7.96 -14.36 3.65
C GLY A 75 7.06 -13.49 2.78
N VAL A 76 6.57 -13.98 1.64
CA VAL A 76 5.60 -13.24 0.80
C VAL A 76 4.20 -13.55 1.29
N MET A 77 3.47 -12.53 1.74
CA MET A 77 2.06 -12.63 2.15
C MET A 77 1.12 -12.56 0.94
N GLY A 78 1.41 -11.67 -0.01
CA GLY A 78 0.49 -11.42 -1.11
C GLY A 78 0.92 -10.31 -2.05
N TYR A 79 -0.04 -9.87 -2.86
CA TYR A 79 0.10 -8.84 -3.86
C TYR A 79 -1.07 -7.87 -3.79
N SER A 80 -0.78 -6.58 -3.85
CA SER A 80 -1.80 -5.55 -3.99
C SER A 80 -1.83 -5.08 -5.43
N ILE A 81 -3.02 -5.07 -6.04
CA ILE A 81 -3.22 -4.59 -7.40
C ILE A 81 -3.28 -3.06 -7.38
N GLY A 82 -2.15 -2.48 -7.78
CA GLY A 82 -1.87 -1.06 -7.92
C GLY A 82 -2.01 -0.23 -6.66
N GLY A 83 -2.28 1.07 -6.87
CA GLY A 83 -2.47 2.07 -5.83
C GLY A 83 -3.26 3.25 -6.40
N GLU A 84 -4.39 3.57 -5.78
CA GLU A 84 -5.21 4.76 -6.02
C GLU A 84 -5.69 4.93 -7.48
N MET A 85 -5.83 3.82 -8.20
CA MET A 85 -6.26 3.85 -9.61
C MET A 85 -7.77 4.12 -9.78
N ASN A 86 -8.56 4.02 -8.71
CA ASN A 86 -10.01 4.15 -8.74
C ASN A 86 -10.46 5.63 -8.72
N SER A 87 -11.60 5.88 -9.33
CA SER A 87 -12.39 7.11 -9.16
C SER A 87 -13.83 6.80 -9.50
N VAL A 88 -14.75 7.64 -9.01
CA VAL A 88 -16.20 7.48 -9.22
C VAL A 88 -16.61 7.36 -10.69
N THR A 89 -15.80 7.85 -11.61
CA THR A 89 -16.06 7.75 -13.06
C THR A 89 -15.52 6.45 -13.64
N VAL A 90 -14.26 6.10 -13.39
CA VAL A 90 -13.61 4.97 -14.07
C VAL A 90 -14.14 3.61 -13.60
N ILE A 91 -14.57 3.50 -12.34
CA ILE A 91 -15.03 2.21 -11.77
C ILE A 91 -16.37 1.74 -12.34
N GLN A 92 -17.09 2.61 -13.04
CA GLN A 92 -18.36 2.25 -13.69
C GLN A 92 -18.15 1.74 -15.12
N ASP A 93 -16.94 1.87 -15.67
CA ASP A 93 -16.61 1.42 -17.01
C ASP A 93 -16.17 -0.05 -17.02
N GLU A 94 -16.68 -0.84 -17.96
CA GLU A 94 -16.34 -2.26 -18.07
C GLU A 94 -14.85 -2.49 -18.37
N SER A 95 -14.21 -1.57 -19.08
CA SER A 95 -12.79 -1.67 -19.42
C SER A 95 -11.89 -1.56 -18.19
N PHE A 96 -12.30 -0.82 -17.15
CA PHE A 96 -11.58 -0.76 -15.88
C PHE A 96 -11.48 -2.16 -15.26
N TRP A 97 -12.61 -2.86 -15.18
CA TRP A 97 -12.66 -4.19 -14.58
C TRP A 97 -12.04 -5.27 -15.47
N SER A 98 -12.15 -5.17 -16.80
CA SER A 98 -11.42 -6.06 -17.71
C SER A 98 -9.90 -5.96 -17.51
N LYS A 99 -9.37 -4.74 -17.42
CA LYS A 99 -7.96 -4.49 -17.11
C LYS A 99 -7.58 -4.98 -15.72
N PHE A 100 -8.41 -4.68 -14.71
CA PHE A 100 -8.18 -5.16 -13.35
C PHE A 100 -8.08 -6.69 -13.32
N HIS A 101 -8.97 -7.39 -14.04
CA HIS A 101 -8.92 -8.84 -14.24
C HIS A 101 -7.66 -9.31 -14.96
N ALA A 102 -7.16 -8.57 -15.96
CA ALA A 102 -5.90 -8.93 -16.61
C ALA A 102 -4.71 -8.88 -15.64
N LEU A 103 -4.70 -7.92 -14.71
CA LEU A 103 -3.66 -7.79 -13.68
C LEU A 103 -3.75 -8.90 -12.63
N THR A 104 -4.94 -9.19 -12.09
CA THR A 104 -5.12 -10.29 -11.13
C THR A 104 -4.80 -11.65 -11.77
N ASN A 105 -5.24 -11.89 -13.00
CA ASN A 105 -4.90 -13.09 -13.76
C ASN A 105 -3.40 -13.23 -14.00
N ALA A 106 -2.67 -12.13 -14.20
CA ALA A 106 -1.21 -12.18 -14.31
C ALA A 106 -0.56 -12.68 -13.01
N VAL A 107 -1.01 -12.18 -11.85
CA VAL A 107 -0.55 -12.67 -10.54
C VAL A 107 -0.85 -14.15 -10.37
N ARG A 108 -2.10 -14.59 -10.61
CA ARG A 108 -2.50 -16.00 -10.49
C ARG A 108 -1.68 -16.90 -11.42
N ARG A 109 -1.40 -16.47 -12.65
CA ARG A 109 -0.49 -17.19 -13.57
C ARG A 109 0.94 -17.30 -13.02
N GLY A 110 1.48 -16.24 -12.42
CA GLY A 110 2.80 -16.28 -11.80
C GLY A 110 2.85 -17.23 -10.59
N LEU A 111 1.79 -17.27 -9.78
CA LEU A 111 1.67 -18.19 -8.65
C LEU A 111 1.57 -19.65 -9.07
N LYS A 112 0.94 -19.94 -10.22
CA LYS A 112 0.90 -21.30 -10.79
C LYS A 112 2.29 -21.86 -11.10
N GLU A 113 3.23 -21.01 -11.50
CA GLU A 113 4.64 -21.41 -11.72
C GLU A 113 5.35 -21.80 -10.41
N ASN A 114 4.82 -21.36 -9.27
CA ASN A 114 5.33 -21.65 -7.93
C ASN A 114 4.49 -22.73 -7.22
N ASN A 115 4.22 -23.83 -7.93
CA ASN A 115 3.45 -24.96 -7.42
C ASN A 115 2.06 -24.55 -6.88
N ASN A 116 1.41 -23.59 -7.53
CA ASN A 116 0.14 -23.00 -7.08
C ASN A 116 0.21 -22.42 -5.65
N ALA A 117 1.29 -21.69 -5.35
CA ALA A 117 1.47 -21.01 -4.07
C ALA A 117 0.22 -20.20 -3.70
N GLN A 118 -0.29 -20.41 -2.49
CA GLN A 118 -1.45 -19.70 -1.96
C GLN A 118 -0.98 -18.38 -1.35
N LYS A 119 -1.33 -17.26 -1.99
CA LYS A 119 -0.96 -15.90 -1.60
C LYS A 119 -2.16 -14.99 -1.77
N ILE A 120 -2.28 -13.99 -0.90
CA ILE A 120 -3.40 -13.04 -0.92
C ILE A 120 -3.27 -12.12 -2.14
N ILE A 121 -4.38 -11.84 -2.81
CA ILE A 121 -4.55 -10.73 -3.75
C ILE A 121 -5.51 -9.70 -3.13
N THR A 122 -5.05 -8.46 -3.03
CA THR A 122 -5.82 -7.34 -2.47
C THR A 122 -5.69 -6.09 -3.34
N THR A 123 -6.24 -4.96 -2.88
CA THR A 123 -6.19 -3.66 -3.57
C THR A 123 -5.51 -2.61 -2.70
N THR A 124 -5.26 -1.44 -3.28
CA THR A 124 -4.93 -0.21 -2.56
C THR A 124 -5.75 0.88 -3.22
N PHE A 125 -7.02 1.01 -2.86
CA PHE A 125 -7.92 2.01 -3.46
C PHE A 125 -8.06 3.23 -2.56
N VAL A 126 -8.36 4.39 -3.16
CA VAL A 126 -8.82 5.55 -2.39
C VAL A 126 -10.15 5.21 -1.74
N ASP A 127 -10.31 5.57 -0.47
CA ASP A 127 -11.58 5.39 0.25
C ASP A 127 -12.68 6.27 -0.36
N ASP A 128 -13.61 5.63 -1.05
CA ASP A 128 -14.81 6.23 -1.64
C ASP A 128 -16.09 5.79 -0.92
N GLY A 129 -15.98 5.27 0.31
CA GLY A 129 -17.11 4.76 1.07
C GLY A 129 -17.66 3.41 0.57
N GLY A 130 -16.84 2.67 -0.18
CA GLY A 130 -17.15 1.31 -0.65
C GLY A 130 -17.82 1.25 -2.02
N GLU A 131 -17.89 2.35 -2.75
CA GLU A 131 -18.44 2.39 -4.11
C GLU A 131 -17.59 1.55 -5.08
N THR A 132 -16.26 1.68 -5.01
CA THR A 132 -15.35 0.85 -5.82
C THR A 132 -15.51 -0.63 -5.51
N PHE A 133 -15.72 -0.99 -4.24
CA PHE A 133 -15.91 -2.39 -3.85
C PHE A 133 -17.26 -2.94 -4.35
N ARG A 134 -18.35 -2.17 -4.22
CA ARG A 134 -19.67 -2.54 -4.78
C ARG A 134 -19.59 -2.76 -6.30
N ALA A 135 -18.90 -1.88 -7.02
CA ALA A 135 -18.66 -2.05 -8.45
C ALA A 135 -17.82 -3.31 -8.71
N GLY A 136 -16.77 -3.54 -7.94
CA GLY A 136 -15.92 -4.73 -8.07
C GLY A 136 -16.66 -6.03 -7.88
N GLU A 137 -17.53 -6.12 -6.86
CA GLU A 137 -18.39 -7.29 -6.65
C GLU A 137 -19.35 -7.51 -7.83
N LYS A 138 -19.97 -6.44 -8.35
CA LYS A 138 -20.82 -6.52 -9.55
C LYS A 138 -20.06 -7.04 -10.78
N HIS A 139 -18.77 -6.72 -10.89
CA HIS A 139 -17.89 -7.17 -11.98
C HIS A 139 -17.07 -8.43 -11.62
N ASN A 140 -17.40 -9.10 -10.51
CA ASN A 140 -16.75 -10.32 -10.02
C ASN A 140 -15.23 -10.20 -9.84
N ALA A 141 -14.72 -9.05 -9.39
CA ALA A 141 -13.30 -8.81 -9.17
C ALA A 141 -12.62 -9.95 -8.40
N ASP A 142 -11.57 -10.52 -8.99
CA ASP A 142 -10.79 -11.64 -8.41
C ASP A 142 -9.77 -11.11 -7.39
N VAL A 143 -10.26 -10.83 -6.18
CA VAL A 143 -9.46 -10.49 -5.00
C VAL A 143 -9.89 -11.35 -3.83
N ASP A 144 -8.95 -11.66 -2.95
CA ASP A 144 -9.20 -12.43 -1.73
C ASP A 144 -9.72 -11.52 -0.60
N MET A 145 -9.38 -10.23 -0.66
CA MET A 145 -9.85 -9.20 0.27
C MET A 145 -9.76 -7.80 -0.35
N TRP A 146 -10.61 -6.89 0.10
CA TRP A 146 -10.56 -5.48 -0.32
C TRP A 146 -9.49 -4.72 0.44
N GLY A 147 -8.82 -3.78 -0.23
CA GLY A 147 -7.84 -2.89 0.38
C GLY A 147 -8.12 -1.42 0.09
N SER A 148 -8.15 -0.59 1.15
CA SER A 148 -8.48 0.85 1.09
C SER A 148 -7.51 1.72 1.88
N ASN A 149 -7.18 2.90 1.33
CA ASN A 149 -6.45 3.96 1.99
C ASN A 149 -7.42 4.78 2.85
N VAL A 150 -7.40 4.55 4.17
CA VAL A 150 -8.38 5.10 5.13
C VAL A 150 -7.70 6.07 6.08
N TYR A 151 -7.83 7.36 5.77
CA TYR A 151 -7.24 8.45 6.54
C TYR A 151 -8.21 9.11 7.56
N GLN A 152 -9.49 8.74 7.54
CA GLN A 152 -10.48 9.24 8.50
C GLN A 152 -10.32 8.61 9.90
N THR A 153 -10.84 9.29 10.93
CA THR A 153 -10.71 8.88 12.34
C THR A 153 -11.83 7.95 12.81
N ASP A 154 -13.04 8.10 12.27
CA ASP A 154 -14.22 7.39 12.77
C ASP A 154 -14.41 6.04 12.07
N TYR A 155 -13.78 5.01 12.63
CA TYR A 155 -13.92 3.64 12.15
C TYR A 155 -15.29 3.02 12.51
N PRO A 156 -15.71 2.98 13.79
CA PRO A 156 -16.96 2.32 14.18
C PRO A 156 -18.22 3.02 13.65
N GLY A 157 -18.21 4.35 13.54
CA GLY A 157 -19.36 5.13 13.09
C GLY A 157 -19.44 5.34 11.57
N SER A 158 -18.35 5.14 10.83
CA SER A 158 -18.29 5.43 9.38
C SER A 158 -17.63 4.34 8.55
N VAL A 159 -16.35 3.99 8.78
CA VAL A 159 -15.62 3.02 7.92
C VAL A 159 -16.31 1.66 7.93
N ILE A 160 -16.50 1.09 9.11
CA ILE A 160 -16.97 -0.28 9.30
C ILE A 160 -18.41 -0.44 8.78
N PRO A 161 -19.40 0.40 9.15
CA PRO A 161 -20.75 0.27 8.63
C PRO A 161 -20.86 0.40 7.11
N LYS A 162 -20.08 1.31 6.49
CA LYS A 162 -20.06 1.48 5.03
C LYS A 162 -19.50 0.25 4.33
N PHE A 163 -18.47 -0.37 4.91
CA PHE A 163 -17.88 -1.58 4.36
C PHE A 163 -18.78 -2.81 4.56
N GLN A 164 -19.46 -2.95 5.71
CA GLN A 164 -20.45 -4.01 5.92
C GLN A 164 -21.60 -3.97 4.91
N ALA A 165 -21.89 -2.80 4.34
CA ALA A 165 -22.87 -2.65 3.28
C ALA A 165 -22.36 -3.07 1.88
N VAL A 166 -21.08 -3.45 1.74
CA VAL A 166 -20.52 -4.01 0.51
C VAL A 166 -20.91 -5.49 0.43
N PRO A 167 -21.48 -5.97 -0.69
CA PRO A 167 -21.83 -7.38 -0.84
C PRO A 167 -20.59 -8.28 -0.97
N GLY A 168 -20.78 -9.60 -0.94
CA GLY A 168 -19.71 -10.57 -1.22
C GLY A 168 -18.87 -11.00 -0.02
N GLY A 169 -18.98 -10.32 1.13
CA GLY A 169 -18.44 -10.79 2.41
C GLY A 169 -16.90 -10.83 2.49
N LYS A 170 -16.19 -10.22 1.53
CA LYS A 170 -14.72 -10.12 1.56
C LYS A 170 -14.29 -9.16 2.67
N PRO A 171 -13.26 -9.48 3.47
CA PRO A 171 -12.79 -8.59 4.54
C PRO A 171 -12.06 -7.36 3.99
N LEU A 172 -11.86 -6.37 4.86
CA LEU A 172 -11.10 -5.15 4.59
C LEU A 172 -9.69 -5.22 5.20
N LEU A 173 -8.70 -4.99 4.35
CA LEU A 173 -7.34 -4.65 4.74
C LEU A 173 -7.18 -3.12 4.64
N VAL A 174 -6.85 -2.44 5.73
CA VAL A 174 -6.57 -1.00 5.66
C VAL A 174 -5.20 -0.80 5.02
N SER A 175 -5.19 -0.52 3.73
CA SER A 175 -3.97 -0.52 2.93
C SER A 175 -3.06 0.65 3.23
N GLU A 176 -3.61 1.75 3.76
CA GLU A 176 -2.92 2.91 4.34
C GLU A 176 -3.78 3.53 5.45
N TYR A 177 -3.16 3.95 6.54
CA TYR A 177 -3.72 4.88 7.50
C TYR A 177 -2.60 5.69 8.17
N GLY A 178 -2.93 6.82 8.79
CA GLY A 178 -1.95 7.67 9.47
C GLY A 178 -2.15 9.15 9.13
N TYR A 179 -1.18 9.97 9.50
CA TYR A 179 -1.30 11.42 9.41
C TYR A 179 0.03 12.08 9.11
N PRO A 180 0.03 13.22 8.39
CA PRO A 180 1.23 14.02 8.24
C PRO A 180 1.59 14.72 9.55
N TYR A 181 2.88 14.85 9.82
CA TYR A 181 3.43 15.46 11.04
C TYR A 181 3.88 16.92 10.85
N ALA A 182 3.45 17.57 9.78
CA ALA A 182 3.77 18.97 9.49
C ALA A 182 2.54 19.77 9.05
N SER A 183 2.64 21.10 9.15
CA SER A 183 1.73 22.07 8.54
C SER A 183 2.49 22.98 7.58
N ASP A 184 1.79 23.91 6.93
CA ASP A 184 2.36 25.05 6.18
C ASP A 184 3.41 25.90 6.92
N LYS A 185 3.53 25.76 8.25
CA LYS A 185 4.44 26.54 9.10
C LYS A 185 5.67 25.75 9.54
N GLY A 186 5.70 24.45 9.29
CA GLY A 186 6.80 23.57 9.70
C GLY A 186 6.31 22.25 10.28
N ILE A 187 7.28 21.44 10.71
CA ILE A 187 7.05 20.23 11.48
C ILE A 187 6.33 20.61 12.78
N GLY A 188 5.37 19.77 13.20
CA GLY A 188 4.70 19.94 14.49
C GLY A 188 5.69 20.05 15.65
N ASN A 189 5.38 20.92 16.61
CA ASN A 189 6.10 20.95 17.88
C ASN A 189 5.79 19.70 18.73
N THR A 190 6.45 19.53 19.87
CA THR A 190 6.27 18.34 20.73
C THR A 190 4.81 18.03 21.07
N LEU A 191 3.99 19.05 21.38
CA LEU A 191 2.57 18.85 21.70
C LEU A 191 1.79 18.37 20.47
N GLN A 192 2.05 18.97 19.31
CA GLN A 192 1.43 18.59 18.05
C GLN A 192 1.84 17.19 17.59
N LEU A 193 3.11 16.81 17.74
CA LEU A 193 3.58 15.46 17.41
C LEU A 193 2.95 14.40 18.33
N ASN A 194 2.79 14.71 19.62
CA ASN A 194 2.09 13.83 20.55
C ASN A 194 0.59 13.73 20.22
N TYR A 195 -0.05 14.82 19.78
CA TYR A 195 -1.44 14.80 19.33
C TYR A 195 -1.63 13.94 18.07
N VAL A 196 -0.75 14.09 17.07
CA VAL A 196 -0.75 13.22 15.89
C VAL A 196 -0.54 11.76 16.29
N ALA A 197 0.38 11.49 17.22
CA ALA A 197 0.66 10.15 17.70
C ALA A 197 -0.55 9.51 18.40
N ASP A 198 -1.26 10.27 19.23
CA ASP A 198 -2.48 9.83 19.90
C ASP A 198 -3.57 9.45 18.88
N LEU A 199 -3.84 10.31 17.90
CA LEU A 199 -4.85 10.04 16.87
C LEU A 199 -4.51 8.82 16.01
N LEU A 200 -3.25 8.66 15.61
CA LEU A 200 -2.82 7.48 14.84
C LEU A 200 -2.97 6.20 15.67
N THR A 201 -2.60 6.26 16.96
CA THR A 201 -2.78 5.16 17.91
C THR A 201 -4.26 4.80 18.08
N GLN A 202 -5.16 5.79 18.10
CA GLN A 202 -6.61 5.57 18.11
C GLN A 202 -7.10 4.87 16.83
N GLN A 203 -6.57 5.21 15.65
CA GLN A 203 -6.87 4.45 14.42
C GLN A 203 -6.42 2.99 14.58
N THR A 204 -5.20 2.73 15.04
CA THR A 204 -4.69 1.36 15.28
C THR A 204 -5.55 0.60 16.29
N LEU A 205 -5.98 1.25 17.39
CA LEU A 205 -6.88 0.63 18.38
C LEU A 205 -8.22 0.28 17.76
N ALA A 206 -8.78 1.12 16.88
CA ALA A 206 -10.05 0.83 16.24
C ALA A 206 -9.95 -0.39 15.31
N LEU A 207 -8.86 -0.53 14.55
CA LEU A 207 -8.60 -1.73 13.74
C LEU A 207 -8.53 -2.99 14.63
N GLN A 208 -7.78 -2.90 15.73
CA GLN A 208 -7.61 -4.00 16.66
C GLN A 208 -8.93 -4.37 17.35
N ASN A 209 -9.71 -3.39 17.80
CA ASN A 209 -10.97 -3.64 18.47
C ASN A 209 -11.99 -4.26 17.53
N ASN A 210 -12.02 -3.87 16.25
CA ASN A 210 -12.87 -4.54 15.26
C ASN A 210 -12.41 -5.99 15.02
N PHE A 211 -11.10 -6.22 14.88
CA PHE A 211 -10.55 -7.57 14.74
C PHE A 211 -10.93 -8.47 15.92
N GLN A 212 -10.89 -7.93 17.14
CA GLN A 212 -11.24 -8.65 18.37
C GLN A 212 -12.74 -8.61 18.70
N GLN A 213 -13.57 -7.97 17.88
CA GLN A 213 -15.01 -7.76 18.10
C GLN A 213 -15.34 -7.12 19.46
N THR A 214 -14.46 -6.21 19.94
CA THR A 214 -14.62 -5.46 21.19
C THR A 214 -15.10 -4.02 20.99
N ASP A 215 -15.28 -3.60 19.74
CA ASP A 215 -15.79 -2.26 19.35
C ASP A 215 -17.33 -2.15 19.43
N GLY A 216 -18.03 -3.25 19.76
CA GLY A 216 -19.49 -3.32 19.78
C GLY A 216 -20.10 -3.62 18.42
N VAL A 217 -19.30 -3.72 17.36
CA VAL A 217 -19.69 -4.28 16.07
C VAL A 217 -19.48 -5.79 16.18
N ASN A 218 -20.57 -6.56 16.15
CA ASN A 218 -20.53 -8.02 16.26
C ASN A 218 -20.14 -8.69 14.91
N GLU A 219 -19.08 -8.19 14.28
CA GLU A 219 -18.53 -8.69 13.01
C GLU A 219 -17.04 -8.33 12.88
N GLN A 220 -16.25 -9.28 12.39
CA GLN A 220 -14.83 -9.09 12.11
C GLN A 220 -14.65 -8.64 10.66
N VAL A 221 -14.69 -7.33 10.43
CA VAL A 221 -14.61 -6.76 9.09
C VAL A 221 -13.16 -6.51 8.67
N ILE A 222 -12.35 -6.00 9.60
CA ILE A 222 -10.99 -5.54 9.34
C ILE A 222 -10.01 -6.64 9.74
N VAL A 223 -9.10 -6.98 8.83
CA VAL A 223 -8.09 -8.05 9.02
C VAL A 223 -6.67 -7.53 9.24
N GLY A 224 -6.52 -6.21 9.37
CA GLY A 224 -5.26 -5.54 9.68
C GLY A 224 -5.11 -4.22 8.94
N GLY A 225 -3.92 -3.63 9.01
CA GLY A 225 -3.60 -2.44 8.22
C GLY A 225 -2.14 -2.02 8.23
N PHE A 226 -1.79 -1.17 7.29
CA PHE A 226 -0.45 -0.61 7.14
C PHE A 226 -0.44 0.88 7.47
N VAL A 227 0.40 1.27 8.43
CA VAL A 227 0.65 2.69 8.70
C VAL A 227 1.42 3.28 7.53
N PHE A 228 0.91 4.36 6.96
CA PHE A 228 1.59 5.17 5.96
C PHE A 228 2.31 6.32 6.69
N GLU A 229 3.64 6.35 6.76
CA GLU A 229 4.61 5.37 6.22
C GLU A 229 5.86 5.24 7.10
N TYR A 230 6.82 4.39 6.72
CA TYR A 230 8.00 4.15 7.56
C TYR A 230 8.87 5.41 7.71
N SER A 231 9.19 6.13 6.64
CA SER A 231 10.06 7.31 6.69
C SER A 231 9.52 8.46 5.86
N ASP A 232 9.83 9.70 6.25
CA ASP A 232 9.52 10.87 5.44
C ASP A 232 10.14 10.76 4.03
N GLU A 233 9.38 11.13 3.01
CA GLU A 233 9.77 11.04 1.60
C GLU A 233 9.97 12.42 0.95
N TRP A 234 11.20 12.94 0.99
CA TRP A 234 11.62 14.26 0.46
C TRP A 234 11.40 14.49 -1.04
N TRP A 235 10.86 13.51 -1.76
CA TRP A 235 10.72 13.56 -3.21
C TRP A 235 9.25 13.63 -3.66
N LYS A 236 8.29 13.35 -2.77
CA LYS A 236 6.88 13.16 -3.10
C LYS A 236 6.19 14.42 -3.61
N ALA A 237 6.57 15.60 -3.15
CA ALA A 237 6.08 16.89 -3.65
C ALA A 237 6.87 17.40 -4.87
N GLY A 238 7.82 16.61 -5.38
CA GLY A 238 8.47 16.83 -6.67
C GLY A 238 9.82 17.57 -6.63
N ASN A 239 10.23 18.13 -5.50
CA ASN A 239 11.56 18.75 -5.33
C ASN A 239 12.41 17.96 -4.33
N PRO A 240 13.32 17.05 -4.77
CA PRO A 240 14.10 16.23 -3.86
C PRO A 240 15.00 17.03 -2.93
N ASP A 241 15.34 18.28 -3.30
CA ASP A 241 16.25 19.17 -2.58
C ASP A 241 15.60 20.00 -1.48
N GLU A 242 14.30 19.85 -1.29
CA GLU A 242 13.51 20.56 -0.31
C GLU A 242 12.53 19.61 0.35
N HIS A 243 12.47 19.60 1.68
CA HIS A 243 11.44 18.86 2.39
C HIS A 243 10.15 19.70 2.40
N ASN A 244 9.26 19.44 1.45
CA ASN A 244 8.14 20.30 1.11
C ASN A 244 6.98 20.14 2.11
N LEU A 245 6.64 21.24 2.80
CA LEU A 245 5.60 21.26 3.83
C LEU A 245 4.18 21.06 3.29
N GLY A 246 3.97 21.09 1.98
CA GLY A 246 2.65 21.07 1.37
C GLY A 246 1.90 22.39 1.57
N LEU A 247 1.06 22.75 0.59
CA LEU A 247 0.22 23.96 0.64
C LEU A 247 -1.28 23.63 0.57
N VAL A 248 -1.62 22.35 0.44
CA VAL A 248 -3.01 21.90 0.33
C VAL A 248 -3.61 21.81 1.72
N LYS A 249 -4.52 22.73 2.03
CA LYS A 249 -5.31 22.69 3.27
C LYS A 249 -6.22 21.48 3.27
N ASN A 250 -6.19 20.71 4.34
CA ASN A 250 -7.12 19.63 4.57
C ASN A 250 -7.44 19.54 6.08
N GLY A 251 -8.66 19.92 6.45
CA GLY A 251 -9.13 19.94 7.83
C GLY A 251 -9.33 18.55 8.45
N GLN A 252 -9.26 17.48 7.65
CA GLN A 252 -9.27 16.11 8.15
C GLN A 252 -7.93 15.70 8.77
N PHE A 253 -6.84 16.40 8.44
CA PHE A 253 -5.54 16.13 9.04
C PHE A 253 -5.31 16.94 10.32
N PRO A 254 -4.65 16.37 11.34
CA PRO A 254 -4.56 16.98 12.68
C PRO A 254 -3.89 18.36 12.68
N LEU A 255 -2.96 18.58 11.75
CA LEU A 255 -2.23 19.83 11.59
C LEU A 255 -2.76 20.69 10.42
N GLY A 256 -3.87 20.27 9.79
CA GLY A 256 -4.65 21.06 8.84
C GLY A 256 -4.15 21.08 7.38
N TYR A 257 -3.11 20.31 7.06
CA TYR A 257 -2.49 20.31 5.73
C TYR A 257 -2.12 18.91 5.27
N LEU A 258 -2.26 18.66 3.97
CA LEU A 258 -1.66 17.52 3.28
C LEU A 258 -0.18 17.82 3.06
N SER A 259 0.62 17.53 4.08
CA SER A 259 2.08 17.65 4.04
C SER A 259 2.67 16.32 3.59
N GLU A 260 2.51 16.02 2.30
CA GLU A 260 2.76 14.70 1.68
C GLU A 260 4.12 14.08 2.06
N GLU A 261 5.17 14.88 2.17
CA GLU A 261 6.52 14.38 2.47
C GLU A 261 6.76 14.09 3.97
N PHE A 262 5.75 14.31 4.83
CA PHE A 262 5.87 14.28 6.29
C PHE A 262 4.98 13.21 6.95
N PHE A 263 4.58 12.16 6.24
CA PHE A 263 3.83 11.02 6.80
C PHE A 263 4.69 10.01 7.57
N GLY A 264 6.02 10.14 7.52
CA GLY A 264 6.93 9.15 8.07
C GLY A 264 6.86 9.04 9.58
N LEU A 265 6.68 7.80 10.08
CA LEU A 265 6.91 7.44 11.49
C LEU A 265 8.33 7.81 11.94
N TYR A 266 9.28 7.77 11.02
CA TYR A 266 10.61 8.31 11.18
C TYR A 266 10.77 9.55 10.32
N SER A 267 11.11 10.67 10.96
CA SER A 267 11.59 11.82 10.20
C SER A 267 12.93 11.50 9.53
N ALA A 268 13.09 11.91 8.27
CA ALA A 268 14.31 11.74 7.52
C ALA A 268 15.07 13.07 7.47
N LEU A 269 16.31 13.06 7.95
CA LEU A 269 17.21 14.21 7.83
C LEU A 269 18.35 13.85 6.88
N ARG A 270 18.60 14.74 5.92
CA ARG A 270 19.76 14.63 5.04
C ARG A 270 21.03 14.53 5.86
N ALA A 271 21.92 13.63 5.43
CA ALA A 271 23.24 13.52 6.01
C ALA A 271 24.01 14.85 5.92
N THR A 272 24.91 15.10 6.87
CA THR A 272 25.77 16.30 6.85
C THR A 272 26.85 16.25 5.77
N SER A 273 27.02 15.09 5.12
CA SER A 273 27.95 14.87 4.01
C SER A 273 27.47 13.68 3.17
N ASP A 274 27.79 13.67 1.87
CA ASP A 274 27.39 12.61 0.93
C ASP A 274 27.99 11.22 1.25
N THR A 275 28.98 11.14 2.12
CA THR A 275 29.60 9.88 2.57
C THR A 275 28.87 9.22 3.72
N LEU A 276 27.89 9.90 4.32
CA LEU A 276 27.11 9.40 5.45
C LEU A 276 25.67 9.08 5.01
N PRO A 277 25.02 8.07 5.60
CA PRO A 277 23.62 7.82 5.35
C PRO A 277 22.75 8.93 5.95
N ASN A 278 21.57 9.13 5.38
CA ASN A 278 20.53 9.97 5.98
C ASN A 278 20.19 9.45 7.39
N VAL A 279 19.84 10.37 8.29
CA VAL A 279 19.51 10.05 9.67
C VAL A 279 18.00 9.94 9.81
N LEU A 280 17.53 8.76 10.22
CA LEU A 280 16.15 8.56 10.62
C LEU A 280 15.99 8.87 12.11
N ARG A 281 14.98 9.67 12.47
CA ARG A 281 14.62 9.94 13.86
C ARG A 281 13.17 9.55 14.11
N ALA A 282 12.98 8.60 15.02
CA ALA A 282 11.68 8.11 15.43
C ALA A 282 10.81 9.26 16.00
N ARG A 283 9.57 9.34 15.54
CA ARG A 283 8.54 10.19 16.14
C ARG A 283 7.88 9.48 17.33
N PRO A 284 7.16 10.21 18.21
CA PRO A 284 6.53 9.61 19.41
C PRO A 284 5.65 8.38 19.09
N THR A 285 4.99 8.38 17.94
CA THR A 285 4.17 7.27 17.44
C THR A 285 4.90 5.94 17.38
N VAL A 286 6.20 5.92 17.06
CA VAL A 286 7.00 4.68 16.99
C VAL A 286 6.97 3.93 18.33
N SER A 287 7.12 4.66 19.44
CA SER A 287 7.09 4.04 20.76
C SER A 287 5.70 3.53 21.12
N MET A 288 4.64 4.27 20.76
CA MET A 288 3.25 3.89 21.05
C MET A 288 2.86 2.62 20.28
N LEU A 289 3.13 2.59 18.97
CA LEU A 289 2.88 1.41 18.12
C LEU A 289 3.71 0.21 18.56
N THR A 290 4.98 0.42 18.95
CA THR A 290 5.83 -0.67 19.46
C THR A 290 5.21 -1.33 20.70
N THR A 291 4.68 -0.52 21.62
CA THR A 291 3.97 -1.05 22.80
C THR A 291 2.72 -1.81 22.38
N MET A 292 1.87 -1.22 21.53
CA MET A 292 0.62 -1.85 21.10
C MET A 292 0.84 -3.18 20.39
N TRP A 293 1.66 -3.19 19.34
CA TRP A 293 1.94 -4.40 18.57
C TRP A 293 2.82 -5.40 19.34
N GLY A 294 3.42 -4.98 20.46
CA GLY A 294 4.19 -5.84 21.36
C GLY A 294 3.37 -6.54 22.44
N ASN A 295 2.06 -6.31 22.52
CA ASN A 295 1.20 -6.87 23.59
C ASN A 295 0.84 -8.36 23.39
N GLY A 296 1.57 -9.08 22.54
CA GLY A 296 1.32 -10.48 22.22
C GLY A 296 0.23 -10.65 21.16
N SER A 297 -0.08 -11.91 20.86
CA SER A 297 -1.09 -12.26 19.86
C SER A 297 -2.49 -11.81 20.27
N LEU A 298 -3.29 -11.43 19.29
CA LEU A 298 -4.71 -11.16 19.51
C LEU A 298 -5.46 -12.47 19.81
N THR A 299 -6.57 -12.39 20.54
CA THR A 299 -7.32 -13.56 21.07
C THR A 299 -7.62 -14.63 20.02
N THR A 300 -7.96 -14.22 18.80
CA THR A 300 -8.36 -15.09 17.67
C THR A 300 -7.32 -15.10 16.55
N GLU A 301 -6.11 -14.61 16.80
CA GLU A 301 -5.05 -14.57 15.79
C GLU A 301 -4.61 -15.99 15.42
N GLY A 302 -4.73 -16.32 14.13
CA GLY A 302 -4.39 -17.64 13.60
C GLY A 302 -5.52 -18.68 13.69
N ASP A 303 -6.66 -18.33 14.28
CA ASP A 303 -7.84 -19.19 14.24
C ASP A 303 -8.36 -19.35 12.81
N ILE A 304 -8.71 -20.58 12.43
CA ILE A 304 -9.37 -20.85 11.15
C ILE A 304 -10.85 -20.53 11.32
N ILE A 305 -11.31 -19.45 10.68
CA ILE A 305 -12.73 -19.09 10.63
C ILE A 305 -13.37 -19.91 9.50
N THR A 306 -14.08 -20.98 9.84
CA THR A 306 -14.78 -21.86 8.88
C THR A 306 -16.23 -21.47 8.62
N ASP A 307 -16.84 -20.72 9.54
CA ASP A 307 -18.25 -20.34 9.51
C ASP A 307 -18.41 -18.82 9.44
N CYS A 308 -18.00 -18.21 8.32
CA CYS A 308 -18.40 -16.83 8.02
C CYS A 308 -19.92 -16.85 7.74
N SER A 309 -20.74 -16.41 8.70
CA SER A 309 -22.19 -16.48 8.55
C SER A 309 -22.66 -15.66 7.34
N GLU A 310 -23.19 -16.35 6.32
CA GLU A 310 -23.73 -15.76 5.09
C GLU A 310 -25.06 -15.01 5.27
N SER A 311 -25.44 -14.64 6.49
CA SER A 311 -26.74 -14.00 6.73
C SER A 311 -26.71 -13.00 7.88
N MET A 312 -26.81 -11.71 7.56
CA MET A 312 -27.44 -10.76 8.46
C MET A 312 -28.54 -10.00 7.72
N MET A 313 -29.78 -10.32 8.10
CA MET A 313 -30.90 -9.41 7.88
C MET A 313 -30.60 -8.09 8.60
N ILE A 314 -30.65 -7.00 7.84
CA ILE A 314 -30.61 -5.64 8.37
C ILE A 314 -31.79 -5.49 9.35
N PRO A 315 -31.56 -5.18 10.63
CA PRO A 315 -32.66 -4.81 11.52
C PRO A 315 -33.23 -3.48 11.03
N THR A 316 -34.47 -3.48 10.54
CA THR A 316 -35.24 -2.24 10.34
C THR A 316 -35.54 -1.62 11.70
N THR A 317 -34.72 -0.68 12.15
CA THR A 317 -35.07 0.17 13.29
C THR A 317 -35.99 1.29 12.82
N SER A 318 -37.20 1.30 13.38
CA SER A 318 -38.21 2.33 13.17
C SER A 318 -37.71 3.72 13.54
N ASN A 319 -37.90 4.65 12.62
CA ASN A 319 -37.66 6.09 12.78
C ASN A 319 -38.32 6.65 14.04
N ASN A 320 -37.52 7.22 14.94
CA ASN A 320 -37.92 8.35 15.77
C ASN A 320 -36.88 9.46 15.56
N VAL A 321 -37.15 10.28 14.54
CA VAL A 321 -36.38 11.49 14.23
C VAL A 321 -36.85 12.59 15.17
N VAL A 322 -35.94 13.09 16.01
CA VAL A 322 -36.04 14.44 16.57
C VAL A 322 -35.25 15.36 15.62
N PRO A 323 -35.85 16.43 15.07
CA PRO A 323 -35.19 17.23 14.05
C PRO A 323 -34.14 18.13 14.69
N ALA A 324 -32.88 18.01 14.24
CA ALA A 324 -31.88 19.05 14.40
C ALA A 324 -31.87 19.91 13.14
N GLU A 325 -31.96 21.23 13.35
CA GLU A 325 -32.08 22.25 12.32
C GLU A 325 -30.94 22.19 11.30
N SER A 326 -31.35 22.25 10.03
CA SER A 326 -30.49 22.39 8.87
C SER A 326 -29.94 23.80 8.78
N THR A 327 -28.63 23.95 8.69
CA THR A 327 -28.04 24.90 7.74
C THR A 327 -26.62 24.46 7.36
N THR A 328 -26.43 24.34 6.04
CA THR A 328 -25.20 24.35 5.22
C THR A 328 -24.88 23.06 4.47
N SER A 329 -24.81 23.24 3.15
CA SER A 329 -24.61 22.26 2.07
C SER A 329 -23.32 21.44 2.28
N PHE A 330 -23.49 20.15 2.58
CA PHE A 330 -22.41 19.18 2.71
C PHE A 330 -21.96 18.58 1.35
N SER A 331 -22.69 18.87 0.26
CA SER A 331 -22.39 18.32 -1.08
C SER A 331 -21.30 19.10 -1.83
N ASP A 332 -21.09 20.38 -1.50
CA ASP A 332 -20.19 21.25 -2.29
C ASP A 332 -18.71 21.12 -1.87
N PHE A 333 -18.41 20.49 -0.73
CA PHE A 333 -17.04 20.31 -0.25
C PHE A 333 -16.36 19.03 -0.79
N MET A 334 -17.12 18.02 -1.22
CA MET A 334 -16.56 16.77 -1.75
C MET A 334 -16.07 16.91 -3.20
N MET A 335 -16.62 17.86 -3.98
CA MET A 335 -16.24 18.04 -5.39
C MET A 335 -14.93 18.81 -5.59
N LEU A 336 -14.54 19.69 -4.66
CA LEU A 336 -13.28 20.46 -4.81
C LEU A 336 -12.02 19.64 -4.46
N GLY A 337 -12.13 18.62 -3.62
CA GLY A 337 -11.03 17.69 -3.30
C GLY A 337 -10.70 16.72 -4.44
N LEU A 338 -11.71 16.28 -5.20
CA LEU A 338 -11.56 15.30 -6.29
C LEU A 338 -10.87 15.89 -7.52
N PHE A 339 -11.16 17.15 -7.90
CA PHE A 339 -10.52 17.76 -9.08
C PHE A 339 -9.11 18.28 -8.80
N GLY A 340 -8.81 18.67 -7.57
CA GLY A 340 -7.46 19.12 -7.16
C GLY A 340 -6.46 17.97 -7.04
N GLY A 341 -6.87 16.82 -6.51
CA GLY A 341 -6.03 15.64 -6.34
C GLY A 341 -5.59 15.02 -7.67
N VAL A 342 -6.55 14.77 -8.57
CA VAL A 342 -6.29 14.06 -9.84
C VAL A 342 -5.32 14.81 -10.76
N PHE A 343 -5.40 16.16 -10.81
CA PHE A 343 -4.51 16.96 -11.67
C PHE A 343 -3.09 17.13 -11.07
N PHE A 344 -2.96 17.05 -9.74
CA PHE A 344 -1.68 17.16 -9.04
C PHE A 344 -0.88 15.85 -9.09
N PHE A 345 -1.55 14.70 -8.92
CA PHE A 345 -0.89 13.39 -8.98
C PHE A 345 -0.33 13.06 -10.38
N LEU A 346 -0.99 13.51 -11.47
CA LEU A 346 -0.51 13.27 -12.84
C LEU A 346 0.81 14.01 -13.16
N LEU A 347 0.99 15.24 -12.65
CA LEU A 347 2.21 16.03 -12.83
C LEU A 347 3.37 15.56 -11.94
N VAL A 348 3.04 15.04 -10.75
CA VAL A 348 4.00 14.40 -9.86
C VAL A 348 4.47 13.06 -10.46
N ALA A 349 3.56 12.22 -10.95
CA ALA A 349 3.87 10.90 -11.51
C ALA A 349 4.86 10.92 -12.69
N ILE A 350 4.69 11.84 -13.65
CA ILE A 350 5.59 11.98 -14.81
C ILE A 350 7.00 12.43 -14.37
N ARG A 351 7.10 13.30 -13.35
CA ARG A 351 8.39 13.80 -12.84
C ARG A 351 9.11 12.79 -11.93
N THR A 352 8.36 12.02 -11.16
CA THR A 352 8.88 10.95 -10.29
C THR A 352 9.51 9.83 -11.11
N ARG A 353 8.87 9.40 -12.21
CA ARG A 353 9.40 8.37 -13.12
C ARG A 353 10.74 8.76 -13.76
N VAL A 354 10.92 10.03 -14.12
CA VAL A 354 12.16 10.55 -14.72
C VAL A 354 13.30 10.69 -13.69
N ARG A 355 13.01 10.94 -12.41
CA ARG A 355 14.02 11.10 -11.35
C ARG A 355 14.38 9.81 -10.61
N ARG A 356 13.48 8.83 -10.52
CA ARG A 356 13.78 7.49 -9.94
C ARG A 356 14.90 6.75 -10.69
N MET A 357 15.10 7.05 -11.98
CA MET A 357 16.24 6.53 -12.75
C MET A 357 17.62 7.08 -12.32
N LYS A 358 17.69 8.11 -11.46
CA LYS A 358 18.96 8.72 -11.01
C LYS A 358 19.52 8.15 -9.70
N TYR A 359 18.77 7.31 -8.98
CA TYR A 359 19.27 6.70 -7.74
C TYR A 359 20.42 5.74 -8.05
N HIS A 360 21.62 6.11 -7.59
CA HIS A 360 22.79 5.26 -7.69
C HIS A 360 22.70 4.17 -6.61
N LYS A 361 22.92 2.92 -7.04
CA LYS A 361 22.96 1.73 -6.18
C LYS A 361 24.01 1.94 -5.07
N LEU A 362 23.59 1.97 -3.80
CA LEU A 362 24.50 2.03 -2.64
C LEU A 362 25.15 0.66 -2.30
N SER A 363 25.24 -0.25 -3.27
CA SER A 363 25.95 -1.51 -3.07
C SER A 363 27.39 -1.37 -3.57
N PRO A 364 28.40 -1.86 -2.82
CA PRO A 364 29.78 -1.83 -3.28
C PRO A 364 29.88 -2.52 -4.63
N ARG A 365 30.43 -1.81 -5.61
CA ARG A 365 30.74 -2.34 -6.93
C ARG A 365 31.63 -3.56 -6.74
N LYS A 366 31.11 -4.78 -6.89
CA LYS A 366 31.95 -5.97 -7.02
C LYS A 366 32.94 -5.67 -8.13
N VAL A 367 34.23 -5.73 -7.79
CA VAL A 367 35.34 -5.56 -8.72
C VAL A 367 35.08 -6.47 -9.91
N SER A 368 34.93 -5.86 -11.08
CA SER A 368 34.73 -6.57 -12.33
C SER A 368 36.02 -7.30 -12.67
N ILE A 369 35.98 -8.63 -12.66
CA ILE A 369 36.97 -9.45 -13.35
C ILE A 369 36.69 -9.27 -14.85
N PRO A 370 37.68 -9.00 -15.70
CA PRO A 370 37.42 -8.68 -17.10
C PRO A 370 36.80 -9.88 -17.82
N ARG A 371 35.60 -9.69 -18.39
CA ARG A 371 35.05 -10.61 -19.41
C ARG A 371 35.89 -10.46 -20.66
N TYR A 372 36.61 -11.53 -21.01
CA TYR A 372 37.19 -11.74 -22.33
C TYR A 372 36.11 -11.60 -23.41
N GLN A 373 36.43 -10.84 -24.46
CA GLN A 373 35.68 -10.78 -25.70
C GLN A 373 35.64 -12.17 -26.33
N ALA A 374 34.44 -12.71 -26.52
CA ALA A 374 34.21 -13.86 -27.40
C ALA A 374 33.91 -13.33 -28.80
N THR A 375 34.94 -13.27 -29.63
CA THR A 375 34.79 -13.30 -31.10
C THR A 375 34.57 -14.74 -31.52
N GLU A 376 33.57 -14.94 -32.37
CA GLU A 376 33.35 -16.17 -33.13
C GLU A 376 34.64 -16.61 -33.84
N MET A 377 35.00 -17.87 -33.69
CA MET A 377 35.33 -18.83 -34.76
C MET A 377 35.94 -20.08 -34.14
N SER A 378 35.22 -21.19 -34.25
CA SER A 378 35.77 -22.55 -34.18
C SER A 378 36.72 -22.74 -35.38
N PRO A 379 37.92 -23.33 -35.21
CA PRO A 379 38.02 -24.79 -35.35
C PRO A 379 39.09 -25.49 -34.48
N LEU A 380 38.74 -26.72 -34.09
CA LEU A 380 39.60 -27.91 -33.97
C LEU A 380 40.84 -27.93 -33.04
N LYS A 381 40.87 -29.06 -32.30
CA LYS A 381 42.00 -29.89 -31.85
C LYS A 381 42.64 -29.67 -30.47
N GLN A 382 42.33 -30.67 -29.64
CA GLN A 382 43.25 -31.60 -28.96
C GLN A 382 44.08 -31.15 -27.75
N ASN A 383 43.94 -32.00 -26.73
CA ASN A 383 44.90 -32.45 -25.72
C ASN A 383 45.14 -31.55 -24.49
N ILE A 384 44.79 -32.06 -23.29
CA ILE A 384 45.68 -32.68 -22.26
C ILE A 384 46.66 -31.61 -21.73
N ASP A 385 46.68 -31.20 -20.45
CA ASP A 385 46.99 -32.01 -19.27
C ASP A 385 46.74 -31.25 -17.93
N HIS A 386 46.83 -32.01 -16.84
CA HIS A 386 46.69 -31.70 -15.42
C HIS A 386 47.51 -30.53 -14.81
N GLN A 387 47.01 -30.01 -13.67
CA GLN A 387 47.68 -29.81 -12.34
C GLN A 387 47.26 -28.49 -11.66
N VAL A 388 46.52 -28.54 -10.53
CA VAL A 388 47.02 -28.48 -9.14
C VAL A 388 47.80 -27.19 -8.85
N VAL A 389 47.14 -26.19 -8.24
CA VAL A 389 47.23 -25.73 -6.82
C VAL A 389 46.03 -24.82 -6.56
#